data_AF-A0A966Q6D7-F1
#
_entry.id   AF-A0A966Q6D7-F1
#
_cell.length_a   1.000
_cell.length_b   1.000
_cell.length_c   1.000
_cell.angle_alpha   90.00
_cell.angle_beta   90.00
_cell.angle_gamma   90.00
#
_symmetry.space_group_name_H-M   'P 1'
#
loop_
_entity.id
_entity.type
_entity.pdbx_description
1 polymer ?
#
loop_
_entity_poly.entity_id
_entity_poly.type
_entity_poly.pdbx_seq_one_letter_code
_entity_poly.pdbx_strand_id
1 'polypeptide(L)'
;MKIGVRKAERRKIIGLLLSRESKSCREVILQCASRKSWSVVGLGQVGRRLDGWITEPSQLVGMPASGPLLHLPRVDLLLRWPEEGESIDEATTGWKEPVSRVLADPASAGKRAAEHLVAKGFPYLAMLAWGPLVEVETCRAAFAQVAAAARCRFWDHSSLGIGEKFCRGPRLWEVFLDKLVQVGQPVGVFLPSLVLGSSLLRAAQRRGLRIPEDLGVLSCGVAPFPSARSPMSLSCLDMNLPSQALAAVQQLDLRMQAHRPNIEIVTIPVRRVLVRESTGGRTGDRVFISRAHRFIFHNFHRPIQVADVAEATGLPVRSLSRRFARAIGTTVAHEIFRLRVAHVQRLLRQGRGKLRQVASLSGFSSVEHLSRCFLRVVGQSPGEYRRRHGPGGA
;
A
#
# COMPACT_ATOMS: atom_id res chain seq x y z
N MET A 1 18.35 20.62 -58.44
CA MET A 1 18.58 20.52 -56.99
C MET A 1 17.39 19.81 -56.35
N LYS A 2 17.47 18.48 -56.15
CA LYS A 2 16.38 17.71 -55.52
C LYS A 2 16.43 17.94 -54.01
N ILE A 3 15.52 18.76 -53.49
CA ILE A 3 15.35 18.96 -52.05
C ILE A 3 14.74 17.66 -51.51
N GLY A 4 15.55 16.87 -50.81
CA GLY A 4 15.13 15.63 -50.18
C GLY A 4 14.06 15.91 -49.14
N VAL A 5 12.84 15.41 -49.38
CA VAL A 5 11.79 15.33 -48.38
C VAL A 5 12.28 14.38 -47.29
N ARG A 6 12.72 14.93 -46.14
CA ARG A 6 12.94 14.15 -44.93
C ARG A 6 11.63 13.44 -44.61
N LYS A 7 11.60 12.11 -44.70
CA LYS A 7 10.53 11.25 -44.22
C LYS A 7 10.25 11.67 -42.77
N ALA A 8 9.11 12.30 -42.50
CA ALA A 8 8.70 12.60 -41.14
C ALA A 8 8.58 11.27 -40.38
N GLU A 9 9.46 11.04 -39.40
CA GLU A 9 9.33 9.89 -38.50
C GLU A 9 7.94 9.95 -37.87
N ARG A 10 7.07 8.99 -38.21
CA ARG A 10 5.77 8.85 -37.56
C ARG A 10 6.03 8.60 -36.08
N ARG A 11 5.70 9.58 -35.23
CA ARG A 11 5.73 9.42 -33.77
C ARG A 11 4.85 8.24 -33.38
N LYS A 12 5.42 7.28 -32.65
CA LYS A 12 4.69 6.11 -32.14
C LYS A 12 3.78 6.54 -30.98
N ILE A 13 2.53 6.10 -31.00
CA ILE A 13 1.53 6.39 -29.96
C ILE A 13 1.35 5.14 -29.09
N ILE A 14 1.37 5.30 -27.77
CA ILE A 14 1.21 4.21 -26.79
C ILE A 14 0.08 4.53 -25.83
N GLY A 15 -0.83 3.58 -25.65
CA GLY A 15 -1.88 3.63 -24.64
C GLY A 15 -1.36 3.17 -23.28
N LEU A 16 -1.63 3.95 -22.22
CA LEU A 16 -1.24 3.61 -20.86
C LEU A 16 -2.46 3.46 -19.95
N LEU A 17 -2.62 2.26 -19.40
CA LEU A 17 -3.65 1.91 -18.42
C LEU A 17 -2.97 1.62 -17.07
N LEU A 18 -3.23 2.44 -16.06
CA LEU A 18 -2.63 2.27 -14.73
C LEU A 18 -3.67 2.39 -13.62
N SER A 19 -3.51 1.59 -12.57
CA SER A 19 -4.27 1.75 -11.33
C SER A 19 -3.82 3.02 -10.58
N ARG A 20 -4.72 3.53 -9.73
CA ARG A 20 -4.53 4.78 -8.95
C ARG A 20 -3.30 4.76 -8.03
N GLU A 21 -2.81 3.57 -7.67
CA GLU A 21 -1.67 3.35 -6.76
C GLU A 21 -0.30 3.37 -7.48
N SER A 22 -0.29 3.44 -8.81
CA SER A 22 0.92 3.27 -9.64
C SER A 22 1.56 4.59 -10.09
N LYS A 23 1.52 5.64 -9.26
CA LYS A 23 2.08 6.96 -9.60
C LYS A 23 3.56 6.89 -10.01
N SER A 24 4.35 6.09 -9.31
CA SER A 24 5.77 5.88 -9.63
C SER A 24 5.98 5.17 -10.97
N CYS A 25 5.11 4.21 -11.34
CA CYS A 25 5.16 3.60 -12.67
C CYS A 25 4.88 4.60 -13.77
N ARG A 26 3.88 5.47 -13.57
CA ARG A 26 3.53 6.51 -14.54
C ARG A 26 4.72 7.41 -14.86
N GLU A 27 5.41 7.89 -13.83
CA GLU A 27 6.56 8.78 -14.01
C GLU A 27 7.69 8.10 -14.80
N VAL A 28 8.02 6.85 -14.45
CA VAL A 28 9.04 6.06 -15.16
C VAL A 28 8.66 5.86 -16.63
N ILE A 29 7.41 5.46 -16.90
CA ILE A 29 6.94 5.21 -18.27
C ILE A 29 6.98 6.49 -19.10
N LEU A 30 6.52 7.62 -18.56
CA LEU A 30 6.54 8.91 -19.26
C LEU A 30 7.98 9.37 -19.56
N GLN A 31 8.91 9.19 -18.62
CA GLN A 31 10.32 9.52 -18.83
C GLN A 31 10.95 8.65 -19.93
N CYS A 32 10.70 7.34 -19.91
CA CYS A 32 11.21 6.44 -20.94
C CYS A 32 10.61 6.71 -22.32
N ALA A 33 9.29 6.96 -22.39
CA ALA A 33 8.59 7.29 -23.63
C ALA A 33 9.11 8.60 -24.24
N SER A 34 9.34 9.63 -23.41
CA SER A 34 9.92 10.90 -23.84
C SER A 34 11.31 10.72 -24.46
N ARG A 35 12.20 9.94 -23.83
CA ARG A 35 13.54 9.63 -24.38
C ARG A 35 13.49 8.89 -25.72
N LYS A 36 12.43 8.11 -25.96
CA LYS A 36 12.21 7.36 -27.20
C LYS A 36 11.36 8.12 -28.23
N SER A 37 11.02 9.38 -27.96
CA SER A 37 10.17 10.21 -28.84
C SER A 37 8.79 9.59 -29.11
N TRP A 38 8.25 8.86 -28.12
CA TRP A 38 6.92 8.28 -28.15
C TRP A 38 5.89 9.24 -27.56
N SER A 39 4.69 9.25 -28.13
CA SER A 39 3.52 9.94 -27.58
C SER A 39 2.73 8.99 -26.69
N VAL A 40 2.49 9.37 -25.43
CA VAL A 40 1.72 8.56 -24.49
C VAL A 40 0.31 9.13 -24.37
N VAL A 41 -0.70 8.30 -24.62
CA VAL A 41 -2.11 8.61 -24.38
C VAL A 41 -2.52 7.88 -23.10
N GLY A 42 -2.91 8.64 -22.09
CA GLY A 42 -3.49 8.06 -20.87
C GLY A 42 -4.90 7.57 -21.16
N LEU A 43 -5.13 6.27 -20.99
CA LEU A 43 -6.46 5.68 -21.14
C LEU A 43 -7.03 5.52 -19.72
N GLY A 44 -8.24 6.02 -19.52
CA GLY A 44 -8.88 6.17 -18.20
C GLY A 44 -8.96 4.88 -17.38
N GLN A 45 -9.34 5.04 -16.11
CA GLN A 45 -9.46 3.93 -15.15
C GLN A 45 -10.33 2.78 -15.69
N VAL A 46 -9.92 1.53 -15.44
CA VAL A 46 -10.80 0.37 -15.60
C VAL A 46 -11.99 0.57 -14.65
N GLY A 47 -13.19 0.81 -15.19
CA GLY A 47 -14.37 1.04 -14.35
C GLY A 47 -15.62 1.69 -14.96
N ARG A 48 -15.58 2.38 -16.13
CA ARG A 48 -16.70 2.62 -17.10
C ARG A 48 -16.35 3.72 -18.11
N ARG A 49 -16.94 3.59 -19.32
CA ARG A 49 -16.97 4.45 -20.52
C ARG A 49 -16.00 5.64 -20.59
N LEU A 50 -15.14 5.57 -21.61
CA LEU A 50 -14.29 6.64 -22.12
C LEU A 50 -15.17 7.82 -22.55
N ASP A 51 -15.19 8.88 -21.74
CA ASP A 51 -15.10 10.27 -22.20
C ASP A 51 -14.96 11.20 -20.98
N GLY A 52 -13.83 11.89 -20.90
CA GLY A 52 -13.58 12.93 -19.89
C GLY A 52 -13.13 12.44 -18.50
N TRP A 53 -12.28 13.25 -17.87
CA TRP A 53 -11.69 12.98 -16.55
C TRP A 53 -12.75 13.13 -15.43
N ILE A 54 -13.05 12.04 -14.69
CA ILE A 54 -13.94 12.08 -13.52
C ILE A 54 -13.20 12.59 -12.27
N THR A 55 -13.76 13.60 -11.61
CA THR A 55 -13.15 14.31 -10.47
C THR A 55 -13.88 14.15 -9.12
N GLU A 56 -15.02 13.45 -9.02
CA GLU A 56 -15.78 13.35 -7.74
C GLU A 56 -16.13 11.93 -7.22
N PRO A 57 -16.08 11.68 -5.89
CA PRO A 57 -16.37 10.37 -5.28
C PRO A 57 -17.84 9.91 -5.27
N SER A 58 -18.79 10.76 -5.67
CA SER A 58 -20.24 10.48 -5.67
C SER A 58 -20.68 9.59 -6.84
N GLN A 59 -19.84 9.39 -7.86
CA GLN A 59 -20.13 8.57 -9.04
C GLN A 59 -19.85 7.06 -8.86
N LEU A 60 -19.64 6.61 -7.61
CA LEU A 60 -19.29 5.23 -7.23
C LEU A 60 -20.49 4.35 -6.81
N VAL A 61 -21.71 4.63 -7.27
CA VAL A 61 -22.91 3.88 -6.84
C VAL A 61 -23.36 2.91 -7.94
N GLY A 62 -23.22 1.60 -7.65
CA GLY A 62 -23.91 0.51 -8.36
C GLY A 62 -23.03 -0.39 -9.23
N MET A 63 -22.27 -1.31 -8.61
CA MET A 63 -22.01 -2.70 -9.08
C MET A 63 -20.96 -3.41 -8.18
N PRO A 64 -20.88 -4.77 -8.17
CA PRO A 64 -20.47 -5.55 -7.02
C PRO A 64 -18.95 -5.65 -6.89
N ALA A 65 -18.46 -5.49 -5.67
CA ALA A 65 -17.08 -5.79 -5.30
C ALA A 65 -16.86 -7.31 -5.37
N SER A 66 -16.53 -7.90 -6.53
CA SER A 66 -16.31 -9.37 -6.66
C SER A 66 -15.31 -9.70 -7.77
N GLY A 67 -14.05 -9.96 -7.39
CA GLY A 67 -12.95 -10.41 -8.26
C GLY A 67 -11.63 -10.61 -7.47
N PRO A 68 -10.69 -11.45 -7.94
CA PRO A 68 -9.43 -11.76 -7.26
C PRO A 68 -8.68 -10.52 -6.83
N LEU A 69 -8.32 -10.42 -5.56
CA LEU A 69 -7.44 -9.35 -5.10
C LEU A 69 -6.16 -9.96 -4.53
N LEU A 70 -5.41 -10.60 -5.43
CA LEU A 70 -3.96 -10.55 -5.37
C LEU A 70 -3.52 -9.32 -6.17
N HIS A 71 -3.39 -8.17 -5.50
CA HIS A 71 -2.89 -6.96 -6.15
C HIS A 71 -1.35 -7.00 -6.15
N LEU A 72 -0.76 -8.02 -6.78
CA LEU A 72 0.59 -7.84 -7.29
C LEU A 72 0.45 -6.79 -8.40
N PRO A 73 1.16 -5.66 -8.31
CA PRO A 73 1.17 -4.77 -9.44
C PRO A 73 1.70 -5.53 -10.65
N ARG A 74 0.96 -5.39 -11.75
CA ARG A 74 1.25 -6.01 -13.04
C ARG A 74 1.19 -4.91 -14.11
N VAL A 75 2.01 -5.06 -15.14
CA VAL A 75 1.96 -4.23 -16.34
C VAL A 75 1.70 -5.16 -17.52
N ASP A 76 0.49 -5.08 -18.06
CA ASP A 76 0.06 -5.85 -19.23
C ASP A 76 0.40 -5.04 -20.50
N LEU A 77 1.09 -5.66 -21.48
CA LEU A 77 1.60 -4.99 -22.68
C LEU A 77 0.79 -5.34 -23.93
N LEU A 78 -0.17 -4.48 -24.28
CA LEU A 78 -1.02 -4.63 -25.46
C LEU A 78 -0.40 -3.98 -26.70
N LEU A 79 -0.45 -4.68 -27.83
CA LEU A 79 0.00 -4.17 -29.13
C LEU A 79 -1.13 -3.54 -29.96
N ARG A 80 -2.38 -3.96 -29.72
CA ARG A 80 -3.59 -3.40 -30.33
C ARG A 80 -4.66 -3.17 -29.28
N TRP A 81 -5.53 -2.21 -29.52
CA TRP A 81 -6.71 -1.97 -28.69
C TRP A 81 -7.80 -3.00 -29.04
N PRO A 82 -8.51 -3.58 -28.04
CA PRO A 82 -9.64 -4.47 -28.31
C PRO A 82 -10.80 -3.72 -29.01
N GLU A 83 -11.46 -4.36 -29.97
CA GLU A 83 -12.62 -3.79 -30.68
C GLU A 83 -13.91 -3.87 -29.83
N GLU A 84 -14.94 -3.10 -30.20
CA GLU A 84 -16.24 -3.14 -29.51
C GLU A 84 -16.81 -4.57 -29.48
N GLY A 85 -17.04 -5.09 -28.26
CA GLY A 85 -17.55 -6.45 -28.04
C GLY A 85 -16.51 -7.46 -27.53
N GLU A 86 -15.21 -7.12 -27.52
CA GLU A 86 -14.20 -7.94 -26.86
C GLU A 86 -14.22 -7.70 -25.32
N SER A 87 -14.68 -8.69 -24.55
CA SER A 87 -14.80 -8.59 -23.09
C SER A 87 -13.46 -8.78 -22.38
N ILE A 88 -13.14 -7.88 -21.45
CA ILE A 88 -11.99 -7.98 -20.54
C ILE A 88 -12.47 -8.63 -19.24
N ASP A 89 -12.11 -9.89 -18.98
CA ASP A 89 -12.43 -10.56 -17.71
C ASP A 89 -11.34 -10.27 -16.65
N GLU A 90 -11.69 -9.40 -15.68
CA GLU A 90 -10.82 -9.00 -14.57
C GLU A 90 -10.49 -10.17 -13.62
N ALA A 91 -11.33 -11.22 -13.58
CA ALA A 91 -11.18 -12.29 -12.61
C ALA A 91 -10.13 -13.35 -12.97
N THR A 92 -9.66 -13.35 -14.21
CA THR A 92 -8.74 -14.38 -14.75
C THR A 92 -7.73 -13.85 -15.77
N THR A 93 -7.63 -12.55 -16.03
CA THR A 93 -6.78 -11.99 -17.12
C THR A 93 -7.16 -12.53 -18.51
N GLY A 94 -8.44 -12.71 -18.80
CA GLY A 94 -8.92 -13.30 -20.05
C GLY A 94 -8.80 -12.40 -21.28
N TRP A 95 -7.57 -12.04 -21.68
CA TRP A 95 -7.32 -11.62 -23.06
C TRP A 95 -7.43 -12.85 -23.96
N LYS A 96 -8.23 -12.79 -25.04
CA LYS A 96 -8.32 -13.88 -26.03
C LYS A 96 -6.99 -14.13 -26.75
N GLU A 97 -6.11 -13.13 -26.78
CA GLU A 97 -4.76 -13.23 -27.34
C GLU A 97 -3.70 -13.27 -26.22
N PRO A 98 -2.64 -14.07 -26.38
CA PRO A 98 -1.55 -14.10 -25.42
C PRO A 98 -0.78 -12.77 -25.40
N VAL A 99 -0.68 -12.17 -24.21
CA VAL A 99 -0.07 -10.85 -23.96
C VAL A 99 1.25 -11.01 -23.20
N SER A 100 2.30 -10.26 -23.55
CA SER A 100 3.51 -10.19 -22.70
C SER A 100 3.18 -9.48 -21.41
N ARG A 101 3.75 -9.97 -20.32
CA ARG A 101 3.44 -9.48 -18.97
C ARG A 101 4.72 -9.16 -18.25
N VAL A 102 4.72 -8.03 -17.55
CA VAL A 102 5.74 -7.74 -16.54
C VAL A 102 5.06 -7.73 -15.18
N LEU A 103 5.54 -8.58 -14.27
CA LEU A 103 4.96 -8.73 -12.94
C LEU A 103 6.04 -8.89 -11.87
N ALA A 104 5.67 -8.63 -10.62
CA ALA A 104 6.55 -8.91 -9.49
C ALA A 104 6.74 -10.43 -9.34
N ASP A 105 7.99 -10.88 -9.16
CA ASP A 105 8.33 -12.29 -8.95
C ASP A 105 7.64 -12.84 -7.68
N PRO A 106 6.69 -13.78 -7.82
CA PRO A 106 5.96 -14.34 -6.69
C PRO A 106 6.85 -15.17 -5.76
N ALA A 107 7.84 -15.89 -6.29
CA ALA A 107 8.77 -16.68 -5.48
C ALA A 107 9.65 -15.76 -4.63
N SER A 108 10.18 -14.69 -5.23
CA SER A 108 10.92 -13.64 -4.51
C SER A 108 10.06 -13.00 -3.41
N ALA A 109 8.79 -12.72 -3.69
CA ALA A 109 7.85 -12.18 -2.70
C ALA A 109 7.65 -13.13 -1.51
N GLY A 110 7.36 -14.41 -1.77
CA GLY A 110 7.14 -15.43 -0.75
C GLY A 110 8.37 -15.64 0.13
N LYS A 111 9.53 -15.82 -0.51
CA LYS A 111 10.83 -15.96 0.16
C LYS A 111 11.11 -14.76 1.07
N ARG A 112 11.02 -13.54 0.54
CA ARG A 112 11.34 -12.31 1.30
C ARG A 112 10.38 -12.08 2.46
N ALA A 113 9.09 -12.39 2.27
CA ALA A 113 8.10 -12.29 3.34
C ALA A 113 8.41 -13.24 4.50
N ALA A 114 8.69 -14.51 4.19
CA ALA A 114 9.04 -15.50 5.19
C ALA A 114 10.35 -15.14 5.91
N GLU A 115 11.41 -14.79 5.17
CA GLU A 115 12.70 -14.37 5.74
C GLU A 115 12.53 -13.24 6.77
N HIS A 116 11.70 -12.24 6.45
CA HIS A 116 11.42 -11.14 7.36
C HIS A 116 10.72 -11.61 8.63
N LEU A 117 9.67 -12.43 8.52
CA LEU A 117 8.92 -12.89 9.68
C LEU A 117 9.75 -13.87 10.54
N VAL A 118 10.56 -14.72 9.93
CA VAL A 118 11.57 -15.55 10.63
C VAL A 118 12.55 -14.66 11.39
N ALA A 119 13.09 -13.62 10.75
CA ALA A 119 14.02 -12.69 11.39
C ALA A 119 13.37 -11.87 12.53
N LYS A 120 12.03 -11.78 12.57
CA LYS A 120 11.29 -11.23 13.72
C LYS A 120 11.05 -12.25 14.84
N GLY A 121 11.42 -13.51 14.64
CA GLY A 121 11.31 -14.57 15.64
C GLY A 121 9.86 -15.04 15.85
N PHE A 122 9.06 -15.10 14.79
CA PHE A 122 7.74 -15.73 14.84
C PHE A 122 7.88 -17.27 14.74
N PRO A 123 7.43 -18.03 15.77
CA PRO A 123 7.49 -19.50 15.73
C PRO A 123 6.45 -20.10 14.77
N TYR A 124 5.35 -19.39 14.55
CA TYR A 124 4.33 -19.72 13.57
C TYR A 124 4.32 -18.70 12.44
N LEU A 125 4.27 -19.21 11.22
CA LEU A 125 4.16 -18.41 10.01
C LEU A 125 2.90 -18.82 9.26
N ALA A 126 2.10 -17.85 8.85
CA ALA A 126 0.92 -18.11 8.03
C ALA A 126 1.00 -17.33 6.72
N MET A 127 0.61 -17.97 5.62
CA MET A 127 0.38 -17.27 4.36
C MET A 127 -1.05 -17.52 3.87
N LEU A 128 -1.83 -16.43 3.82
CA LEU A 128 -3.22 -16.44 3.39
C LEU A 128 -3.36 -15.52 2.17
N ALA A 129 -4.12 -15.93 1.17
CA ALA A 129 -4.22 -15.31 -0.15
C ALA A 129 -5.42 -15.87 -0.89
N TRP A 130 -6.07 -15.06 -1.72
CA TRP A 130 -7.27 -15.49 -2.44
C TRP A 130 -6.91 -16.20 -3.76
N GLY A 131 -7.62 -17.29 -4.03
CA GLY A 131 -7.69 -17.95 -5.34
C GLY A 131 -6.53 -18.91 -5.68
N PRO A 132 -6.79 -19.96 -6.47
CA PRO A 132 -5.78 -20.91 -6.94
C PRO A 132 -5.03 -20.34 -8.15
N LEU A 133 -4.33 -19.23 -7.95
CA LEU A 133 -3.51 -18.62 -8.99
C LEU A 133 -2.09 -19.19 -8.89
N VAL A 134 -1.47 -19.49 -10.03
CA VAL A 134 -0.10 -20.03 -10.10
C VAL A 134 0.89 -19.12 -9.37
N GLU A 135 0.70 -17.80 -9.44
CA GLU A 135 1.52 -16.83 -8.71
C GLU A 135 1.35 -16.96 -7.19
N VAL A 136 0.12 -17.23 -6.71
CA VAL A 136 -0.14 -17.45 -5.29
C VAL A 136 0.51 -18.74 -4.82
N GLU A 137 0.40 -19.81 -5.60
CA GLU A 137 1.01 -21.10 -5.29
C GLU A 137 2.54 -21.01 -5.28
N THR A 138 3.13 -20.36 -6.29
CA THR A 138 4.57 -20.11 -6.38
C THR A 138 5.07 -19.32 -5.17
N CYS A 139 4.32 -18.28 -4.79
CA CYS A 139 4.62 -17.47 -3.61
C CYS A 139 4.49 -18.28 -2.31
N ARG A 140 3.44 -19.11 -2.20
CA ARG A 140 3.19 -19.98 -1.04
C ARG A 140 4.27 -21.03 -0.87
N ALA A 141 4.69 -21.67 -1.96
CA ALA A 141 5.76 -22.66 -1.96
C ALA A 141 7.08 -22.06 -1.48
N ALA A 142 7.47 -20.89 -2.03
CA ALA A 142 8.69 -20.20 -1.61
C ALA A 142 8.63 -19.76 -0.14
N PHE A 143 7.47 -19.28 0.33
CA PHE A 143 7.25 -18.93 1.73
C PHE A 143 7.37 -20.14 2.66
N ALA A 144 6.70 -21.25 2.30
CA ALA A 144 6.70 -22.49 3.08
C ALA A 144 8.11 -23.11 3.14
N GLN A 145 8.88 -23.04 2.07
CA GLN A 145 10.27 -23.52 2.04
C GLN A 145 11.15 -22.80 3.07
N VAL A 146 11.05 -21.47 3.13
CA VAL A 146 11.80 -20.67 4.13
C VAL A 146 11.31 -20.96 5.55
N ALA A 147 9.99 -21.08 5.75
CA ALA A 147 9.42 -21.44 7.04
C ALA A 147 9.94 -22.81 7.53
N ALA A 148 9.97 -23.81 6.65
CA ALA A 148 10.47 -25.15 6.95
C ALA A 148 11.97 -25.13 7.28
N ALA A 149 12.78 -24.42 6.49
CA ALA A 149 14.21 -24.26 6.73
C ALA A 149 14.51 -23.60 8.10
N ALA A 150 13.66 -22.67 8.53
CA ALA A 150 13.74 -22.01 9.83
C ALA A 150 13.09 -22.81 10.97
N ARG A 151 12.54 -24.00 10.70
CA ARG A 151 11.76 -24.84 11.65
C ARG A 151 10.54 -24.12 12.25
N CYS A 152 9.98 -23.15 11.53
CA CYS A 152 8.73 -22.50 11.88
C CYS A 152 7.54 -23.39 11.47
N ARG A 153 6.48 -23.40 12.29
CA ARG A 153 5.22 -24.07 11.93
C ARG A 153 4.49 -23.25 10.88
N PHE A 154 4.10 -23.86 9.77
CA PHE A 154 3.47 -23.18 8.64
C PHE A 154 1.95 -23.38 8.62
N TRP A 155 1.19 -22.31 8.41
CA TRP A 155 -0.26 -22.32 8.20
C TRP A 155 -0.64 -21.69 6.85
N ASP A 156 -1.62 -22.30 6.20
CA ASP A 156 -2.28 -21.83 5.00
C ASP A 156 -3.81 -22.03 5.13
N HIS A 157 -4.57 -21.89 4.04
CA HIS A 157 -6.02 -22.10 4.09
C HIS A 157 -6.40 -23.55 4.43
N SER A 158 -5.65 -24.52 3.91
CA SER A 158 -5.89 -25.94 4.18
C SER A 158 -5.72 -26.26 5.67
N SER A 159 -4.68 -25.69 6.28
CA SER A 159 -4.41 -25.77 7.72
C SER A 159 -5.54 -25.19 8.58
N LEU A 160 -6.37 -24.29 8.04
CA LEU A 160 -7.48 -23.65 8.74
C LEU A 160 -8.83 -24.32 8.47
N GLY A 161 -8.88 -25.33 7.59
CA GLY A 161 -10.14 -25.94 7.17
C GLY A 161 -11.03 -25.00 6.36
N ILE A 162 -10.46 -23.98 5.72
CA ILE A 162 -11.19 -22.97 4.95
C ILE A 162 -10.88 -23.17 3.47
N GLY A 163 -11.91 -23.29 2.63
CA GLY A 163 -11.73 -23.35 1.18
C GLY A 163 -11.20 -22.02 0.62
N GLU A 164 -10.33 -22.07 -0.39
CA GLU A 164 -9.67 -20.88 -0.96
C GLU A 164 -10.66 -19.84 -1.55
N LYS A 165 -11.87 -20.28 -1.91
CA LYS A 165 -12.96 -19.41 -2.38
C LYS A 165 -13.57 -18.54 -1.27
N PHE A 166 -13.35 -18.89 0.01
CA PHE A 166 -13.98 -18.26 1.18
C PHE A 166 -13.19 -17.11 1.81
N CYS A 167 -12.13 -16.59 1.16
CA CYS A 167 -11.25 -15.58 1.76
C CYS A 167 -11.85 -14.16 1.88
N ARG A 168 -13.18 -14.05 1.90
CA ARG A 168 -13.91 -12.78 2.03
C ARG A 168 -14.91 -12.88 3.17
N GLY A 169 -14.63 -12.15 4.25
CA GLY A 169 -15.62 -11.85 5.27
C GLY A 169 -15.12 -11.98 6.70
N PRO A 170 -15.96 -11.58 7.69
CA PRO A 170 -15.61 -11.62 9.10
C PRO A 170 -15.29 -13.02 9.64
N ARG A 171 -15.98 -14.05 9.12
CA ARG A 171 -15.82 -15.45 9.55
C ARG A 171 -14.41 -16.00 9.37
N LEU A 172 -13.69 -15.59 8.31
CA LEU A 172 -12.29 -15.99 8.11
C LEU A 172 -11.42 -15.54 9.28
N TRP A 173 -11.61 -14.29 9.73
CA TRP A 173 -10.84 -13.75 10.84
C TRP A 173 -11.24 -14.36 12.16
N GLU A 174 -12.49 -14.74 12.35
CA GLU A 174 -12.91 -15.48 13.55
C GLU A 174 -12.15 -16.80 13.65
N VAL A 175 -12.22 -17.66 12.62
CA VAL A 175 -11.54 -18.96 12.61
C VAL A 175 -10.02 -18.81 12.77
N PHE A 176 -9.40 -17.89 12.03
CA PHE A 176 -7.96 -17.66 12.11
C PHE A 176 -7.53 -17.19 13.50
N LEU A 177 -8.25 -16.21 14.07
CA LEU A 177 -7.92 -15.65 15.37
C LEU A 177 -8.25 -16.60 16.52
N ASP A 178 -9.28 -17.45 16.39
CA ASP A 178 -9.58 -18.52 17.36
C ASP A 178 -8.41 -19.51 17.43
N LYS A 179 -7.91 -19.95 16.28
CA LYS A 179 -6.74 -20.83 16.20
C LYS A 179 -5.48 -20.17 16.75
N LEU A 180 -5.27 -18.89 16.46
CA LEU A 180 -4.15 -18.12 17.01
C LEU A 180 -4.20 -18.10 18.55
N VAL A 181 -5.36 -17.81 19.13
CA VAL A 181 -5.55 -17.78 20.59
C VAL A 181 -5.37 -19.17 21.20
N GLN A 182 -5.92 -20.21 20.58
CA GLN A 182 -5.79 -21.60 21.05
C GLN A 182 -4.33 -22.04 21.14
N VAL A 183 -3.50 -21.62 20.18
CA VAL A 183 -2.08 -21.97 20.13
C VAL A 183 -1.27 -21.18 21.17
N GLY A 184 -1.72 -20.00 21.56
CA GLY A 184 -1.07 -19.18 22.59
C GLY A 184 0.34 -18.71 22.25
N GLN A 185 0.76 -18.83 20.99
CA GLN A 185 2.09 -18.42 20.52
C GLN A 185 1.97 -17.37 19.41
N PRO A 186 2.96 -16.48 19.27
CA PRO A 186 2.93 -15.44 18.26
C PRO A 186 2.92 -15.97 16.83
N VAL A 187 2.10 -15.36 15.98
CA VAL A 187 1.98 -15.75 14.56
C VAL A 187 2.38 -14.59 13.66
N GLY A 188 3.30 -14.85 12.73
CA GLY A 188 3.65 -13.93 11.65
C GLY A 188 2.84 -14.26 10.39
N VAL A 189 1.99 -13.36 9.94
CA VAL A 189 1.10 -13.59 8.79
C VAL A 189 1.54 -12.75 7.61
N PHE A 190 1.66 -13.38 6.45
CA PHE A 190 1.77 -12.72 5.16
C PHE A 190 0.45 -12.81 4.40
N LEU A 191 -0.11 -11.64 4.09
CA LEU A 191 -1.33 -11.43 3.32
C LEU A 191 -0.99 -10.53 2.12
N PRO A 192 -0.82 -11.06 0.90
CA PRO A 192 -0.45 -10.28 -0.29
C PRO A 192 -1.61 -9.41 -0.83
N SER A 193 -2.33 -8.75 0.08
CA SER A 193 -3.43 -7.81 -0.15
C SER A 193 -3.50 -6.82 1.01
N LEU A 194 -3.36 -5.52 0.72
CA LEU A 194 -3.50 -4.46 1.73
C LEU A 194 -4.87 -4.45 2.39
N VAL A 195 -5.92 -4.80 1.63
CA VAL A 195 -7.30 -4.84 2.12
C VAL A 195 -7.46 -5.94 3.16
N LEU A 196 -6.99 -7.15 2.84
CA LEU A 196 -7.07 -8.28 3.77
C LEU A 196 -6.17 -8.04 5.00
N GLY A 197 -4.95 -7.54 4.80
CA GLY A 197 -4.05 -7.19 5.90
C GLY A 197 -4.66 -6.17 6.86
N SER A 198 -5.27 -5.10 6.34
CA SER A 198 -5.95 -4.08 7.15
C SER A 198 -7.19 -4.64 7.86
N SER A 199 -7.92 -5.55 7.20
CA SER A 199 -9.11 -6.20 7.75
C SER A 199 -8.75 -7.12 8.92
N LEU A 200 -7.70 -7.94 8.77
CA LEU A 200 -7.19 -8.80 9.84
C LEU A 200 -6.70 -7.98 11.03
N LEU A 201 -5.94 -6.89 10.81
CA LEU A 201 -5.47 -6.03 11.90
C LEU A 201 -6.63 -5.45 12.73
N ARG A 202 -7.72 -5.03 12.08
CA ARG A 202 -8.92 -4.55 12.76
C ARG A 202 -9.60 -5.65 13.58
N ALA A 203 -9.73 -6.85 13.01
CA ALA A 203 -10.32 -7.99 13.70
C ALA A 203 -9.49 -8.38 14.94
N ALA A 204 -8.17 -8.44 14.79
CA ALA A 204 -7.24 -8.73 15.88
C ALA A 204 -7.29 -7.69 17.01
N GLN A 205 -7.36 -6.41 16.66
CA GLN A 205 -7.49 -5.34 17.65
C GLN A 205 -8.80 -5.39 18.44
N ARG A 206 -9.92 -5.74 17.80
CA ARG A 206 -11.20 -5.92 18.51
C ARG A 206 -11.15 -7.07 19.53
N ARG A 207 -10.28 -8.05 19.30
CA ARG A 207 -10.00 -9.15 20.24
C ARG A 207 -8.91 -8.82 21.26
N GLY A 208 -8.40 -7.59 21.29
CA GLY A 208 -7.36 -7.17 22.22
C GLY A 208 -5.97 -7.75 21.97
N LEU A 209 -5.72 -8.37 20.81
CA LEU A 209 -4.41 -8.90 20.47
C LEU A 209 -3.37 -7.78 20.33
N ARG A 210 -2.16 -8.04 20.84
CA ARG A 210 -1.04 -7.11 20.75
C ARG A 210 -0.37 -7.27 19.39
N ILE A 211 -0.13 -6.16 18.73
CA ILE A 211 0.49 -6.11 17.42
C ILE A 211 1.83 -5.35 17.55
N PRO A 212 2.97 -5.97 17.19
CA PRO A 212 3.12 -7.28 16.56
C PRO A 212 3.44 -8.45 17.51
N GLU A 213 3.28 -8.27 18.83
CA GLU A 213 3.74 -9.24 19.82
C GLU A 213 3.01 -10.58 19.74
N ASP A 214 1.70 -10.57 19.54
CA ASP A 214 0.86 -11.77 19.39
C ASP A 214 0.62 -12.08 17.90
N LEU A 215 0.48 -11.05 17.07
CA LEU A 215 0.20 -11.19 15.64
C LEU A 215 0.99 -10.16 14.82
N GLY A 216 1.94 -10.64 14.00
CA GLY A 216 2.59 -9.84 12.98
C GLY A 216 1.82 -9.90 11.66
N VAL A 217 1.60 -8.77 10.97
CA VAL A 217 0.93 -8.75 9.67
C VAL A 217 1.79 -8.05 8.62
N LEU A 218 2.15 -8.76 7.57
CA LEU A 218 2.89 -8.27 6.40
C LEU A 218 1.99 -8.34 5.16
N SER A 219 2.04 -7.31 4.30
CA SER A 219 1.31 -7.30 3.02
C SER A 219 2.17 -6.91 1.83
N CYS A 220 1.56 -6.81 0.63
CA CYS A 220 2.23 -6.32 -0.58
C CYS A 220 1.75 -4.91 -0.93
N GLY A 221 2.64 -4.09 -1.50
CA GLY A 221 2.30 -2.76 -2.01
C GLY A 221 2.71 -1.62 -1.07
N VAL A 222 2.04 -0.48 -1.21
CA VAL A 222 2.33 0.72 -0.42
C VAL A 222 1.20 0.95 0.56
N ALA A 223 1.36 0.49 1.80
CA ALA A 223 0.35 0.79 2.82
C ALA A 223 0.28 2.30 3.10
N PRO A 224 -0.93 2.86 3.23
CA PRO A 224 -1.12 4.21 3.72
C PRO A 224 -0.65 4.31 5.18
N PHE A 225 -0.27 5.53 5.59
CA PHE A 225 -0.17 5.90 7.00
C PHE A 225 -1.44 5.50 7.77
N PRO A 226 -1.40 5.42 9.13
CA PRO A 226 -2.58 5.15 9.93
C PRO A 226 -3.78 6.00 9.46
N SER A 227 -4.92 5.36 9.26
CA SER A 227 -6.12 5.96 8.68
C SER A 227 -7.37 5.34 9.30
N ALA A 228 -8.55 5.90 9.02
CA ALA A 228 -9.80 5.25 9.40
C ALA A 228 -9.90 3.80 8.88
N ARG A 229 -9.20 3.48 7.77
CA ARG A 229 -9.17 2.15 7.14
C ARG A 229 -8.11 1.19 7.71
N SER A 230 -7.02 1.70 8.26
CA SER A 230 -5.99 0.90 8.92
C SER A 230 -5.57 1.59 10.22
N PRO A 231 -5.90 1.01 11.38
CA PRO A 231 -5.71 1.64 12.69
C PRO A 231 -4.23 1.84 13.06
N MET A 232 -3.33 1.16 12.37
CA MET A 232 -1.88 1.29 12.52
C MET A 232 -1.16 1.14 11.19
N SER A 233 0.13 1.45 11.17
CA SER A 233 0.93 1.39 9.95
C SER A 233 1.30 -0.06 9.59
N LEU A 234 0.83 -0.50 8.42
CA LEU A 234 1.02 -1.87 7.92
C LEU A 234 2.40 -2.00 7.23
N SER A 235 3.12 -3.05 7.58
CA SER A 235 4.39 -3.42 6.96
C SER A 235 4.11 -4.02 5.58
N CYS A 236 4.91 -3.67 4.58
CA CYS A 236 4.66 -4.14 3.22
C CYS A 236 5.92 -4.53 2.46
N LEU A 237 5.79 -5.48 1.53
CA LEU A 237 6.77 -5.71 0.48
C LEU A 237 6.71 -4.57 -0.54
N ASP A 238 7.87 -3.98 -0.81
CA ASP A 238 8.10 -3.11 -1.95
C ASP A 238 8.18 -3.98 -3.21
N MET A 239 7.13 -3.91 -4.01
CA MET A 239 6.94 -4.72 -5.22
C MET A 239 7.85 -4.31 -6.38
N ASN A 240 8.72 -3.32 -6.19
CA ASN A 240 9.65 -2.84 -7.20
C ASN A 240 8.97 -2.32 -8.48
N LEU A 241 7.89 -1.56 -8.25
CA LEU A 241 7.08 -0.91 -9.28
C LEU A 241 7.89 -0.17 -10.36
N PRO A 242 8.91 0.65 -10.02
CA PRO A 242 9.71 1.36 -11.02
C PRO A 242 10.45 0.42 -11.98
N SER A 243 11.05 -0.67 -11.47
CA SER A 243 11.74 -1.64 -12.33
C SER A 243 10.79 -2.43 -13.21
N GLN A 244 9.59 -2.74 -12.72
CA GLN A 244 8.53 -3.33 -13.56
C GLN A 244 8.13 -2.40 -14.71
N ALA A 245 7.94 -1.11 -14.42
CA ALA A 245 7.62 -0.11 -15.42
C ALA A 245 8.73 0.02 -16.49
N LEU A 246 9.99 0.02 -16.08
CA LEU A 246 11.13 0.06 -16.99
C LEU A 246 11.20 -1.17 -17.89
N ALA A 247 11.08 -2.37 -17.31
CA ALA A 247 11.09 -3.62 -18.05
C ALA A 247 9.91 -3.71 -19.03
N ALA A 248 8.74 -3.18 -18.64
CA ALA A 248 7.58 -3.13 -19.51
C ALA A 248 7.82 -2.24 -20.75
N VAL A 249 8.45 -1.08 -20.58
CA VAL A 249 8.83 -0.21 -21.71
C VAL A 249 9.86 -0.87 -22.62
N GLN A 250 10.85 -1.57 -22.06
CA GLN A 250 11.85 -2.31 -22.84
C GLN A 250 11.20 -3.43 -23.67
N GLN A 251 10.32 -4.20 -23.05
CA GLN A 251 9.57 -5.26 -23.72
C GLN A 251 8.67 -4.71 -24.84
N LEU A 252 8.01 -3.58 -24.61
CA LEU A 252 7.22 -2.92 -25.65
C LEU A 252 8.08 -2.47 -26.83
N ASP A 253 9.27 -1.89 -26.56
CA ASP A 253 10.18 -1.45 -27.62
C ASP A 253 10.67 -2.61 -28.49
N LEU A 254 11.10 -3.71 -27.86
CA LEU A 254 11.51 -4.93 -28.56
C LEU A 254 10.37 -5.47 -29.44
N ARG A 255 9.15 -5.48 -28.92
CA ARG A 255 7.98 -5.93 -29.68
C ARG A 255 7.63 -5.03 -30.85
N MET A 256 7.78 -3.72 -30.70
CA MET A 256 7.56 -2.76 -31.79
C MET A 256 8.61 -2.88 -32.91
N GLN A 257 9.74 -3.54 -32.67
CA GLN A 257 10.81 -3.76 -33.64
C GLN A 257 10.72 -5.15 -34.29
N ALA A 258 10.10 -6.12 -33.62
CA ALA A 258 9.98 -7.50 -34.10
C ALA A 258 8.83 -7.69 -35.11
N HIS A 259 9.07 -8.41 -36.20
CA HIS A 259 8.04 -8.82 -37.16
C HIS A 259 7.09 -9.90 -36.61
N ARG A 260 7.54 -10.66 -35.59
CA ARG A 260 6.74 -11.63 -34.82
C ARG A 260 7.17 -11.60 -33.36
N PRO A 261 6.49 -10.83 -32.50
CA PRO A 261 6.89 -10.71 -31.10
C PRO A 261 6.58 -11.99 -30.31
N ASN A 262 7.57 -12.53 -29.61
CA ASN A 262 7.36 -13.64 -28.67
C ASN A 262 6.49 -13.16 -27.47
N ILE A 263 5.75 -14.08 -26.85
CA ILE A 263 5.01 -13.79 -25.62
C ILE A 263 5.93 -14.14 -24.45
N GLU A 264 6.38 -13.10 -23.75
CA GLU A 264 7.27 -13.23 -22.59
C GLU A 264 6.57 -12.80 -21.32
N ILE A 265 6.72 -13.61 -20.28
CA ILE A 265 6.41 -13.25 -18.91
C ILE A 265 7.73 -12.89 -18.23
N VAL A 266 7.93 -11.59 -17.99
CA VAL A 266 9.12 -11.08 -17.31
C VAL A 266 8.78 -10.84 -15.84
N THR A 267 9.51 -11.50 -14.95
CA THR A 267 9.33 -11.34 -13.50
C THR A 267 10.41 -10.46 -12.90
N ILE A 268 10.02 -9.49 -12.08
CA ILE A 268 10.94 -8.57 -11.39
C ILE A 268 10.98 -8.89 -9.90
N PRO A 269 12.16 -9.20 -9.31
CA PRO A 269 12.28 -9.45 -7.88
C PRO A 269 11.75 -8.29 -7.02
N VAL A 270 11.12 -8.64 -5.90
CA VAL A 270 10.70 -7.63 -4.90
C VAL A 270 11.92 -6.98 -4.26
N ARG A 271 11.81 -5.69 -3.93
CA ARG A 271 12.99 -4.90 -3.52
C ARG A 271 13.36 -5.12 -2.06
N ARG A 272 12.43 -4.85 -1.15
CA ARG A 272 12.65 -4.92 0.31
C ARG A 272 11.34 -4.98 1.08
N VAL A 273 11.44 -5.29 2.37
CA VAL A 273 10.32 -5.13 3.31
C VAL A 273 10.37 -3.72 3.91
N LEU A 274 9.29 -2.97 3.73
CA LEU A 274 9.02 -1.71 4.41
C LEU A 274 8.47 -2.03 5.80
N VAL A 275 9.36 -2.16 6.78
CA VAL A 275 9.01 -2.51 8.15
C VAL A 275 8.25 -1.34 8.81
N ARG A 276 7.06 -1.62 9.32
CA ARG A 276 6.20 -0.68 10.06
C ARG A 276 5.66 -1.35 11.33
N GLU A 277 4.72 -0.72 12.01
CA GLU A 277 4.21 -1.17 13.31
C GLU A 277 3.73 -2.62 13.30
N SER A 278 3.02 -3.04 12.26
CA SER A 278 2.43 -4.38 12.17
C SER A 278 3.43 -5.55 12.18
N THR A 279 4.73 -5.30 11.99
CA THR A 279 5.81 -6.30 12.18
C THR A 279 7.02 -5.71 12.92
N GLY A 280 6.88 -4.49 13.43
CA GLY A 280 7.98 -3.62 13.79
C GLY A 280 8.64 -3.94 15.11
N GLY A 281 7.95 -4.53 16.09
CA GLY A 281 8.37 -4.65 17.48
C GLY A 281 8.39 -6.06 18.05
N ARG A 282 9.43 -6.84 17.76
CA ARG A 282 9.82 -8.01 18.61
C ARG A 282 11.22 -7.85 19.22
N THR A 283 11.94 -6.79 18.89
CA THR A 283 13.16 -6.33 19.57
C THR A 283 12.85 -5.09 20.40
N GLY A 284 13.38 -5.05 21.64
CA GLY A 284 12.92 -4.19 22.75
C GLY A 284 12.84 -2.68 22.49
N ASP A 285 13.49 -2.16 21.45
CA ASP A 285 13.45 -0.74 21.07
C ASP A 285 12.31 -0.37 20.11
N ARG A 286 11.66 -1.31 19.41
CA ARG A 286 10.63 -0.95 18.42
C ARG A 286 9.20 -1.08 18.92
N VAL A 287 8.98 -1.86 19.99
CA VAL A 287 7.68 -2.02 20.65
C VAL A 287 7.18 -0.70 21.23
N PHE A 288 8.03 -0.01 21.99
CA PHE A 288 7.64 1.25 22.64
C PHE A 288 7.35 2.35 21.59
N ILE A 289 8.06 2.35 20.46
CA ILE A 289 7.82 3.32 19.37
C ILE A 289 6.44 3.11 18.75
N SER A 290 6.08 1.85 18.45
CA SER A 290 4.76 1.53 17.91
C SER A 290 3.66 1.92 18.89
N ARG A 291 3.84 1.63 20.18
CA ARG A 291 2.88 2.05 21.23
C ARG A 291 2.77 3.56 21.34
N ALA A 292 3.90 4.29 21.31
CA ALA A 292 3.92 5.74 21.32
C ALA A 292 3.17 6.32 20.11
N HIS A 293 3.51 5.88 18.89
CA HIS A 293 2.84 6.34 17.67
C HIS A 293 1.34 6.04 17.68
N ARG A 294 0.94 4.83 18.08
CA ARG A 294 -0.47 4.44 18.18
C ARG A 294 -1.20 5.33 19.18
N PHE A 295 -0.64 5.55 20.36
CA PHE A 295 -1.26 6.41 21.37
C PHE A 295 -1.41 7.85 20.86
N ILE A 296 -0.34 8.43 20.27
CA ILE A 296 -0.38 9.78 19.71
C ILE A 296 -1.43 9.85 18.60
N PHE A 297 -1.45 8.89 17.67
CA PHE A 297 -2.38 8.88 16.54
C PHE A 297 -3.85 8.83 16.98
N HIS A 298 -4.16 8.08 18.04
CA HIS A 298 -5.52 8.04 18.57
C HIS A 298 -5.90 9.25 19.42
N ASN A 299 -4.93 9.95 20.02
CA ASN A 299 -5.20 10.98 21.02
C ASN A 299 -4.69 12.39 20.66
N PHE A 300 -4.08 12.62 19.49
CA PHE A 300 -3.50 13.93 19.14
C PHE A 300 -4.52 15.08 19.19
N HIS A 301 -5.80 14.79 19.01
CA HIS A 301 -6.90 15.77 19.05
C HIS A 301 -7.26 16.21 20.49
N ARG A 302 -6.70 15.54 21.50
CA ARG A 302 -6.87 15.85 22.93
C ARG A 302 -5.63 16.60 23.46
N PRO A 303 -5.70 17.25 24.62
CA PRO A 303 -4.55 17.93 25.24
C PRO A 303 -3.54 16.94 25.86
N ILE A 304 -3.01 16.01 25.05
CA ILE A 304 -2.00 15.05 25.50
C ILE A 304 -0.62 15.67 25.67
N GLN A 305 0.12 15.17 26.66
CA GLN A 305 1.49 15.52 27.03
C GLN A 305 2.44 14.34 26.76
N VAL A 306 3.75 14.61 26.80
CA VAL A 306 4.77 13.55 26.66
C VAL A 306 4.66 12.50 27.78
N ALA A 307 4.19 12.90 28.96
CA ALA A 307 3.94 11.99 30.09
C ALA A 307 2.88 10.93 29.76
N ASP A 308 1.77 11.32 29.13
CA ASP A 308 0.71 10.39 28.74
C ASP A 308 1.21 9.35 27.72
N VAL A 309 2.07 9.78 26.79
CA VAL A 309 2.71 8.87 25.83
C VAL A 309 3.66 7.91 26.55
N ALA A 310 4.39 8.39 27.55
CA ALA A 310 5.32 7.59 28.35
C ALA A 310 4.57 6.49 29.10
N GLU A 311 3.47 6.83 29.75
CA GLU A 311 2.56 5.90 30.42
C GLU A 311 2.04 4.83 29.44
N ALA A 312 1.54 5.24 28.27
CA ALA A 312 1.05 4.31 27.25
C ALA A 312 2.12 3.35 26.72
N THR A 313 3.41 3.72 26.82
CA THR A 313 4.52 2.85 26.44
C THR A 313 5.05 1.97 27.57
N GLY A 314 4.69 2.25 28.82
CA GLY A 314 5.28 1.62 30.01
C GLY A 314 6.73 2.05 30.26
N LEU A 315 7.15 3.22 29.75
CA LEU A 315 8.50 3.75 29.95
C LEU A 315 8.48 5.04 30.77
N PRO A 316 9.50 5.28 31.62
CA PRO A 316 9.71 6.60 32.20
C PRO A 316 9.91 7.67 31.12
N VAL A 317 9.41 8.88 31.34
CA VAL A 317 9.46 10.01 30.38
C VAL A 317 10.86 10.24 29.80
N ARG A 318 11.91 10.26 30.64
CA ARG A 318 13.30 10.45 30.18
C ARG A 318 13.74 9.32 29.24
N SER A 319 13.39 8.07 29.56
CA SER A 319 13.70 6.90 28.74
C SER A 319 12.95 6.92 27.42
N LEU A 320 11.66 7.27 27.42
CA LEU A 320 10.88 7.44 26.19
C LEU A 320 11.52 8.51 25.31
N SER A 321 11.72 9.73 25.81
CA SER A 321 12.25 10.86 25.03
C SER A 321 13.59 10.53 24.37
N ARG A 322 14.52 9.94 25.13
CA ARG A 322 15.85 9.55 24.60
C ARG A 322 15.74 8.47 23.52
N ARG A 323 15.02 7.39 23.80
CA ARG A 323 14.92 6.25 22.87
C ARG A 323 14.09 6.61 21.63
N PHE A 324 13.03 7.39 21.79
CA PHE A 324 12.19 7.88 20.70
C PHE A 324 12.97 8.79 19.75
N ALA A 325 13.71 9.78 20.29
CA ALA A 325 14.55 10.65 19.49
C ALA A 325 15.63 9.88 18.72
N ARG A 326 16.29 8.92 19.38
CA ARG A 326 17.30 8.06 18.73
C ARG A 326 16.72 7.24 17.58
N ALA A 327 15.50 6.76 17.72
CA ALA A 327 14.92 5.82 16.76
C ALA A 327 14.11 6.48 15.63
N ILE A 328 13.48 7.63 15.90
CA ILE A 328 12.62 8.35 14.95
C ILE A 328 13.30 9.59 14.35
N GLY A 329 14.35 10.11 15.01
CA GLY A 329 15.01 11.35 14.60
C GLY A 329 14.25 12.63 14.94
N THR A 330 13.18 12.53 15.74
CA THR A 330 12.42 13.69 16.25
C THR A 330 11.91 13.45 17.68
N THR A 331 11.38 14.48 18.33
CA THR A 331 10.83 14.38 19.69
C THR A 331 9.37 13.94 19.69
N VAL A 332 8.93 13.34 20.79
CA VAL A 332 7.51 12.95 21.00
C VAL A 332 6.58 14.16 20.87
N ALA A 333 6.95 15.30 21.45
CA ALA A 333 6.18 16.53 21.34
C ALA A 333 6.04 16.97 19.88
N HIS A 334 7.14 16.95 19.12
CA HIS A 334 7.12 17.31 17.70
C HIS A 334 6.22 16.36 16.89
N GLU A 335 6.22 15.07 17.19
CA GLU A 335 5.36 14.09 16.53
C GLU A 335 3.86 14.34 16.80
N ILE A 336 3.49 14.69 18.04
CA ILE A 336 2.12 15.13 18.37
C ILE A 336 1.75 16.33 17.51
N PHE A 337 2.61 17.36 17.47
CA PHE A 337 2.36 18.57 16.66
C PHE A 337 2.23 18.26 15.16
N ARG A 338 3.09 17.38 14.62
CA ARG A 338 3.07 16.98 13.21
C ARG A 338 1.72 16.37 12.83
N LEU A 339 1.18 15.48 13.65
CA LEU A 339 -0.12 14.85 13.42
C LEU A 339 -1.28 15.85 13.52
N ARG A 340 -1.23 16.80 14.47
CA ARG A 340 -2.21 17.89 14.55
C ARG A 340 -2.22 18.74 13.28
N VAL A 341 -1.06 19.15 12.77
CA VAL A 341 -0.96 19.95 11.54
C VAL A 341 -1.45 19.17 10.32
N ALA A 342 -1.09 17.88 10.20
CA ALA A 342 -1.59 17.03 9.12
C ALA A 342 -3.13 16.89 9.15
N HIS A 343 -3.71 16.85 10.35
CA HIS A 343 -5.17 16.84 10.52
C HIS A 343 -5.81 18.16 10.08
N VAL A 344 -5.22 19.30 10.44
CA VAL A 344 -5.66 20.64 9.99
C VAL A 344 -5.64 20.71 8.46
N GLN A 345 -4.52 20.36 7.81
CA GLN A 345 -4.42 20.34 6.35
C GLN A 345 -5.52 19.50 5.71
N ARG A 346 -5.82 18.32 6.28
CA ARG A 346 -6.90 17.45 5.82
C ARG A 346 -8.27 18.12 5.94
N LEU A 347 -8.60 18.74 7.07
CA LEU A 347 -9.88 19.43 7.27
C LEU A 347 -10.04 20.65 6.35
N LEU A 348 -8.97 21.43 6.16
CA LEU A 348 -8.97 22.59 5.26
C LEU A 348 -9.20 22.20 3.80
N ARG A 349 -8.54 21.12 3.33
CA ARG A 349 -8.76 20.57 1.97
C ARG A 349 -10.19 20.08 1.75
N GLN A 350 -10.84 19.59 2.80
CA GLN A 350 -12.23 19.13 2.74
C GLN A 350 -13.25 20.27 2.87
N GLY A 351 -12.81 21.53 2.97
CA GLY A 351 -13.70 22.68 3.17
C GLY A 351 -14.45 22.67 4.51
N ARG A 352 -14.00 21.86 5.49
CA ARG A 352 -14.77 21.63 6.71
C ARG A 352 -14.58 22.73 7.75
N GLY A 353 -15.68 23.38 8.11
CA GLY A 353 -15.82 24.18 9.33
C GLY A 353 -15.10 25.54 9.35
N LYS A 354 -15.50 26.39 10.31
CA LYS A 354 -14.79 27.64 10.64
C LYS A 354 -13.43 27.31 11.31
N LEU A 355 -12.44 28.20 11.22
CA LEU A 355 -11.08 27.94 11.78
C LEU A 355 -11.10 27.57 13.26
N ARG A 356 -12.04 28.14 14.04
CA ARG A 356 -12.25 27.77 15.46
C ARG A 356 -12.60 26.29 15.65
N GLN A 357 -13.46 25.75 14.79
CA GLN A 357 -13.84 24.33 14.83
C GLN A 357 -12.68 23.44 14.39
N VAL A 358 -11.94 23.86 13.35
CA VAL A 358 -10.74 23.14 12.89
C VAL A 358 -9.67 23.08 13.98
N ALA A 359 -9.47 24.16 14.73
CA ALA A 359 -8.56 24.21 15.87
C ALA A 359 -8.95 23.20 16.95
N SER A 360 -10.21 23.23 17.39
CA SER A 360 -10.74 22.32 18.40
C SER A 360 -10.62 20.84 17.97
N LEU A 361 -11.06 20.49 16.75
CA LEU A 361 -11.00 19.13 16.23
C LEU A 361 -9.57 18.60 16.05
N SER A 362 -8.59 19.49 15.93
CA SER A 362 -7.18 19.13 15.73
C SER A 362 -6.36 19.23 17.01
N GLY A 363 -6.98 19.50 18.17
CA GLY A 363 -6.29 19.56 19.46
C GLY A 363 -5.49 20.83 19.73
N PHE A 364 -5.83 21.95 19.07
CA PHE A 364 -5.27 23.27 19.39
C PHE A 364 -6.14 24.01 20.40
N SER A 365 -5.50 24.66 21.37
CA SER A 365 -6.16 25.44 22.42
C SER A 365 -6.84 26.72 21.89
N SER A 366 -6.36 27.28 20.79
CA SER A 366 -6.94 28.48 20.17
C SER A 366 -6.64 28.57 18.67
N VAL A 367 -7.33 29.48 17.98
CA VAL A 367 -7.10 29.76 16.55
C VAL A 367 -5.73 30.40 16.33
N GLU A 368 -5.30 31.26 17.25
CA GLU A 368 -4.01 31.95 17.24
C GLU A 368 -2.87 30.94 17.42
N HIS A 369 -3.05 29.96 18.31
CA HIS A 369 -2.09 28.88 18.51
C HIS A 369 -2.00 28.00 17.25
N LEU A 370 -3.14 27.63 16.66
CA LEU A 370 -3.17 26.91 15.38
C LEU A 370 -2.46 27.70 14.28
N SER A 371 -2.78 28.97 14.09
CA SER A 371 -2.26 29.79 12.99
C SER A 371 -0.75 29.96 13.07
N ARG A 372 -0.21 30.25 14.25
CA ARG A 372 1.25 30.34 14.46
C ARG A 372 1.96 29.01 14.17
N CYS A 373 1.45 27.91 14.71
CA CYS A 373 2.07 26.59 14.50
C CYS A 373 2.00 26.15 13.05
N PHE A 374 0.85 26.35 12.41
CA PHE A 374 0.60 25.95 11.04
C PHE A 374 1.50 26.74 10.08
N LEU A 375 1.61 28.07 10.26
CA LEU A 375 2.51 28.90 9.46
C LEU A 375 3.96 28.44 9.58
N ARG A 376 4.43 28.15 10.80
CA ARG A 376 5.80 27.68 11.05
C ARG A 376 6.13 26.36 10.35
N VAL A 377 5.18 25.44 10.28
CA VAL A 377 5.40 24.09 9.72
C VAL A 377 5.14 24.03 8.21
N VAL A 378 4.13 24.77 7.75
CA VAL A 378 3.60 24.65 6.38
C VAL A 378 4.06 25.80 5.49
N GLY A 379 4.56 26.90 6.06
CA GLY A 379 5.03 28.08 5.32
C GLY A 379 3.93 29.00 4.79
N GLN A 380 2.66 28.68 5.07
CA GLN A 380 1.50 29.51 4.69
C GLN A 380 0.44 29.46 5.79
N SER A 381 -0.37 30.51 5.92
CA SER A 381 -1.43 30.57 6.91
C SER A 381 -2.53 29.54 6.62
N PRO A 382 -3.31 29.11 7.63
CA PRO A 382 -4.45 28.21 7.42
C PRO A 382 -5.47 28.74 6.40
N GLY A 383 -5.66 30.07 6.35
CA GLY A 383 -6.56 30.73 5.41
C GLY A 383 -6.06 30.66 3.98
N GLU A 384 -4.79 30.99 3.74
CA GLU A 384 -4.14 30.85 2.42
C GLU A 384 -4.13 29.40 1.97
N TYR A 385 -3.79 28.47 2.86
CA TYR A 385 -3.82 27.04 2.59
C TYR A 385 -5.20 26.58 2.13
N ARG A 386 -6.26 27.04 2.80
CA ARG A 386 -7.65 26.73 2.43
C ARG A 386 -8.01 27.31 1.06
N ARG A 387 -7.64 28.56 0.76
CA ARG A 387 -7.92 29.15 -0.56
C ARG A 387 -7.23 28.39 -1.69
N ARG A 388 -6.01 27.90 -1.45
CA ARG A 388 -5.21 27.21 -2.47
C ARG A 388 -5.54 25.72 -2.66
N HIS A 389 -6.03 25.06 -1.61
CA HIS A 389 -6.19 23.59 -1.61
C HIS A 389 -7.57 23.11 -1.15
N GLY A 390 -8.48 24.03 -0.79
CA GLY A 390 -9.86 23.71 -0.43
C GLY A 390 -10.75 23.49 -1.66
N PRO A 391 -12.02 23.11 -1.45
CA PRO A 391 -12.98 22.99 -2.55
C PRO A 391 -13.19 24.37 -3.18
N GLY A 392 -12.73 24.53 -4.44
CA GLY A 392 -12.72 25.80 -5.18
C GLY A 392 -11.33 26.44 -5.37
N GLY A 393 -10.26 25.85 -4.82
CA GLY A 393 -8.88 26.28 -5.05
C GLY A 393 -8.21 25.46 -6.16
N ALA A 394 -8.13 26.07 -7.36
CA ALA A 394 -7.56 25.54 -8.62
C ALA A 394 -8.17 24.22 -9.14
#